data_AF-A0A2D5XS10-F1
#
_entry.id   AF-A0A2D5XS10-F1
#
_cell.length_a   1.000
_cell.length_b   1.000
_cell.length_c   1.000
_cell.angle_alpha   90.00
_cell.angle_beta   90.00
_cell.angle_gamma   90.00
#
_symmetry.space_group_name_H-M   'P 1'
#
loop_
_entity.id
_entity.type
_entity.pdbx_description
1 polymer ?
#
loop_
_entity_poly.entity_id
_entity_poly.type
_entity_poly.pdbx_seq_one_letter_code
_entity_poly.pdbx_strand_id
1 'polypeptide(L)'
;MRVSRCKPMGIRDTACLLACLALAPLVWGQDEAVQVQAVEDQQVEQPVPIDTGPAEPVQEITLSWEGPYLDGFDEACAAFEDGRNLEAAALAKRLAQENKASLRRRSWQTRTRGLSERLFFRESSPLAGWVDSGRSRVQQSAARNLEGLAHHKRGALEAAEEAWQAARALATGRGSLAACDGLGLLDLELAEKHFEQIPEVQGKSNNPMAPNFTVPPASTQGTGEEEPPDPLSLARESYLAAREHLVERLRVDWRNEATRANVELIQKRLHRLDEIEAERRQEDGQERSDDQSQDSEAEDSNDSSDEGSENSEDEPQESDQQKESEGDPEGEGDPQENEEDSDDPEQQPEEGDGEEQAEPEERLLTKEEQQRLLDQLRRHNEKGEELRERLARLRARSTDKDW
;
A
#
# COMPACT_ATOMS: atom_id res chain seq x y z
N MET A 1 37.42 -42.43 36.44
CA MET A 1 37.04 -41.69 35.22
C MET A 1 35.55 -41.39 35.30
N ARG A 2 35.16 -40.14 35.60
CA ARG A 2 33.76 -39.71 35.65
C ARG A 2 33.42 -39.08 34.31
N VAL A 3 32.45 -39.66 33.59
CA VAL A 3 31.93 -39.15 32.33
C VAL A 3 30.88 -38.09 32.66
N SER A 4 31.23 -36.82 32.44
CA SER A 4 30.30 -35.69 32.55
C SER A 4 29.29 -35.75 31.41
N ARG A 5 28.01 -35.90 31.76
CA ARG A 5 26.88 -35.82 30.81
C ARG A 5 26.63 -34.35 30.46
N CYS A 6 26.84 -33.97 29.21
CA CYS A 6 26.37 -32.69 28.68
C CYS A 6 24.84 -32.68 28.61
N LYS A 7 24.22 -31.63 29.18
CA LYS A 7 22.79 -31.32 29.02
C LYS A 7 22.53 -30.85 27.58
N PRO A 8 21.41 -31.25 26.94
CA PRO A 8 21.01 -30.68 25.67
C PRO A 8 20.56 -29.22 25.86
N MET A 9 21.13 -28.29 25.10
CA MET A 9 20.61 -26.93 24.94
C MET A 9 19.32 -27.02 24.11
N GLY A 10 18.21 -26.45 24.61
CA GLY A 10 16.90 -26.52 24.00
C GLY A 10 16.48 -25.20 23.36
N ILE A 11 15.84 -25.28 22.18
CA ILE A 11 14.68 -24.54 21.59
C ILE A 11 14.62 -22.99 21.74
N ARG A 12 15.54 -22.33 22.44
CA ARG A 12 15.48 -20.90 22.73
C ARG A 12 15.88 -20.00 21.55
N ASP A 13 16.63 -20.52 20.59
CA ASP A 13 17.19 -19.70 19.51
C ASP A 13 16.16 -19.36 18.41
N THR A 14 15.09 -20.16 18.25
CA THR A 14 13.99 -19.84 17.32
C THR A 14 13.02 -18.81 17.89
N ALA A 15 12.96 -18.66 19.22
CA ALA A 15 12.03 -17.73 19.87
C ALA A 15 12.52 -16.27 19.83
N CYS A 16 13.84 -16.04 19.79
CA CYS A 16 14.40 -14.68 19.75
C CYS A 16 14.12 -13.99 18.39
N LEU A 17 14.29 -14.71 17.28
CA LEU A 17 13.92 -14.23 15.93
C LEU A 17 12.40 -13.99 15.78
N LEU A 18 11.58 -14.74 16.53
CA LEU A 18 10.13 -14.55 16.56
C LEU A 18 9.70 -13.31 17.36
N ALA A 19 10.42 -12.96 18.43
CA ALA A 19 10.12 -11.81 19.27
C ALA A 19 10.48 -10.48 18.58
N CYS A 20 11.59 -10.42 17.86
CA CYS A 20 11.99 -9.21 17.12
C CYS A 20 11.05 -8.89 15.93
N LEU A 21 10.44 -9.91 15.30
CA LEU A 21 9.43 -9.71 14.25
C LEU A 21 8.05 -9.30 14.79
N ALA A 22 7.80 -9.47 16.09
CA ALA A 22 6.52 -9.14 16.74
C ALA A 22 6.52 -7.76 17.42
N LEU A 23 7.64 -7.05 17.46
CA LEU A 23 7.77 -5.73 18.10
C LEU A 23 7.30 -4.55 17.22
N ALA A 24 6.78 -4.80 16.02
CA ALA A 24 6.40 -3.75 15.07
C ALA A 24 5.01 -3.10 15.27
N PRO A 25 3.97 -3.68 15.92
CA PRO A 25 2.65 -3.03 15.88
C PRO A 25 2.36 -2.10 17.08
N LEU A 26 3.27 -1.85 18.03
CA LEU A 26 2.92 -1.20 19.30
C LEU A 26 3.31 0.29 19.48
N VAL A 27 3.89 0.96 18.49
CA VAL A 27 4.41 2.33 18.66
C VAL A 27 3.51 3.44 18.05
N TRP A 28 2.30 3.11 17.59
CA TRP A 28 1.36 4.08 17.01
C TRP A 28 0.04 4.20 17.80
N GLY A 29 0.12 4.23 19.14
CA GLY A 29 -1.09 4.23 19.97
C GLY A 29 -0.93 4.75 21.40
N GLN A 30 -0.06 5.73 21.64
CA GLN A 30 -0.16 6.58 22.83
C GLN A 30 -0.21 8.04 22.39
N ASP A 31 -1.43 8.49 22.12
CA ASP A 31 -1.81 9.89 22.26
C ASP A 31 -1.44 10.32 23.69
N GLU A 32 -0.32 11.02 23.85
CA GLU A 32 -0.21 11.99 24.92
C GLU A 32 -1.33 13.00 24.67
N ALA A 33 -2.43 12.85 25.41
CA ALA A 33 -3.41 13.89 25.61
C ALA A 33 -2.71 15.07 26.29
N VAL A 34 -1.99 15.86 25.50
CA VAL A 34 -1.50 17.18 25.86
C VAL A 34 -2.74 18.01 26.07
N GLN A 35 -3.06 18.26 27.35
CA GLN A 35 -4.00 19.29 27.73
C GLN A 35 -3.51 20.60 27.11
N VAL A 36 -4.20 21.05 26.06
CA VAL A 36 -4.07 22.39 25.51
C VAL A 36 -4.62 23.36 26.56
N GLN A 37 -3.77 23.72 27.53
CA GLN A 37 -3.96 24.95 28.27
C GLN A 37 -3.66 26.09 27.30
N ALA A 38 -4.62 26.99 27.14
CA ALA A 38 -4.49 28.21 26.37
C ALA A 38 -3.28 29.02 26.86
N VAL A 39 -2.19 28.97 26.10
CA VAL A 39 -1.07 29.91 26.19
C VAL A 39 -1.31 30.95 25.09
N GLU A 40 -2.11 31.97 25.43
CA GLU A 40 -2.05 33.24 24.71
C GLU A 40 -0.67 33.87 24.94
N ASP A 41 -0.09 34.43 23.88
CA ASP A 41 1.14 35.25 23.85
C ASP A 41 2.51 34.55 23.99
N GLN A 42 2.78 33.49 23.20
CA GLN A 42 4.16 33.15 22.84
C GLN A 42 4.49 33.62 21.41
N GLN A 43 5.35 34.63 21.34
CA GLN A 43 5.94 35.11 20.10
C GLN A 43 6.59 33.95 19.35
N VAL A 44 6.14 33.74 18.10
CA VAL A 44 6.73 32.78 17.16
C VAL A 44 8.15 33.25 16.84
N GLU A 45 9.12 32.76 17.60
CA GLU A 45 10.53 32.82 17.21
C GLU A 45 10.68 31.97 15.94
N GLN A 46 10.98 32.64 14.82
CA GLN A 46 11.26 31.95 13.56
C GLN A 46 12.43 30.98 13.77
N PRO A 47 12.34 29.74 13.24
CA PRO A 47 13.42 28.78 13.36
C PRO A 47 14.68 29.37 12.72
N VAL A 48 15.71 29.59 13.53
CA VAL A 48 17.01 30.05 13.07
C VAL A 48 17.51 29.03 12.06
N PRO A 49 17.91 29.43 10.83
CA PRO A 49 18.46 28.51 9.85
C PRO A 49 19.69 27.84 10.47
N ILE A 50 19.58 26.53 10.69
CA ILE A 50 20.71 25.72 11.14
C ILE A 50 21.70 25.74 9.98
N ASP A 51 22.77 26.50 10.15
CA ASP A 51 23.92 26.54 9.25
C ASP A 51 24.53 25.14 9.23
N THR A 52 24.08 24.33 8.28
CA THR A 52 24.61 23.00 8.02
C THR A 52 25.97 23.20 7.38
N GLY A 53 26.98 23.39 8.24
CA GLY A 53 28.38 23.41 7.83
C GLY A 53 28.68 22.22 6.91
N PRO A 54 29.70 22.35 6.04
CA PRO A 54 29.98 21.38 4.99
C PRO A 54 29.99 19.97 5.58
N ALA A 55 29.05 19.14 5.14
CA ALA A 55 28.86 17.78 5.62
C ALA A 55 30.22 17.08 5.58
N GLU A 56 30.83 16.87 6.75
CA GLU A 56 32.07 16.12 6.82
C GLU A 56 31.84 14.78 6.13
N PRO A 57 32.74 14.33 5.23
CA PRO A 57 32.55 13.09 4.52
C PRO A 57 32.47 12.00 5.58
N VAL A 58 31.26 11.47 5.78
CA VAL A 58 31.02 10.34 6.67
C VAL A 58 31.93 9.24 6.16
N GLN A 59 33.02 8.99 6.88
CA GLN A 59 33.96 7.95 6.51
C GLN A 59 33.15 6.66 6.45
N GLU A 60 32.94 6.13 5.24
CA GLU A 60 32.29 4.84 5.06
C GLU A 60 33.15 3.83 5.80
N ILE A 61 32.74 3.49 7.02
CA ILE A 61 33.37 2.45 7.81
C ILE A 61 33.04 1.14 7.04
N THR A 62 33.97 0.76 6.17
CA THR A 62 33.91 -0.40 5.25
C THR A 62 34.32 -1.71 5.94
N LEU A 63 34.43 -1.70 7.27
CA LEU A 63 34.83 -2.89 8.02
C LEU A 63 33.68 -3.90 8.00
N SER A 64 33.95 -5.07 7.42
CA SER A 64 33.06 -6.22 7.48
C SER A 64 32.89 -6.71 8.92
N TRP A 65 31.66 -6.97 9.35
CA TRP A 65 31.39 -7.54 10.67
C TRP A 65 32.05 -8.93 10.83
N GLU A 66 32.95 -9.07 11.81
CA GLU A 66 33.73 -10.29 12.05
C GLU A 66 33.10 -11.24 13.09
N GLY A 67 32.07 -10.78 13.82
CA GLY A 67 31.40 -11.56 14.86
C GLY A 67 30.27 -12.48 14.36
N PRO A 68 29.64 -13.25 15.28
CA PRO A 68 28.41 -13.99 15.01
C PRO A 68 27.32 -13.07 14.45
N TYR A 69 26.45 -13.62 13.58
CA TYR A 69 25.36 -12.84 12.99
C TYR A 69 24.39 -12.33 14.07
N LEU A 70 24.03 -13.18 15.04
CA LEU A 70 23.07 -12.83 16.09
C LEU A 70 23.58 -11.65 16.92
N ASP A 71 24.81 -11.69 17.41
CA ASP A 71 25.40 -10.61 18.19
C ASP A 71 25.38 -9.26 17.44
N GLY A 72 25.71 -9.28 16.14
CA GLY A 72 25.67 -8.05 15.34
C GLY A 72 24.25 -7.58 15.06
N PHE A 73 23.31 -8.50 14.87
CA PHE A 73 21.90 -8.16 14.67
C PHE A 73 21.28 -7.59 15.94
N ASP A 74 21.59 -8.17 17.10
CA ASP A 74 21.17 -7.67 18.41
C ASP A 74 21.77 -6.28 18.69
N GLU A 75 23.03 -6.04 18.32
CA GLU A 75 23.64 -4.71 18.41
C GLU A 75 22.95 -3.69 17.48
N ALA A 76 22.58 -4.10 16.25
CA ALA A 76 21.84 -3.24 15.34
C ALA A 76 20.43 -2.92 15.85
N CYS A 77 19.74 -3.90 16.46
CA CYS A 77 18.44 -3.68 17.11
C CYS A 77 18.57 -2.74 18.31
N ALA A 78 19.56 -2.95 19.18
CA ALA A 78 19.81 -2.06 20.32
C ALA A 78 20.11 -0.63 19.87
N ALA A 79 20.93 -0.45 18.82
CA ALA A 79 21.19 0.86 18.24
C ALA A 79 19.92 1.51 17.68
N PHE A 80 19.02 0.74 17.07
CA PHE A 80 17.73 1.24 16.58
C PHE A 80 16.82 1.67 17.74
N GLU A 81 16.71 0.86 18.79
CA GLU A 81 15.91 1.18 19.99
C GLU A 81 16.44 2.41 20.73
N ASP A 82 17.76 2.62 20.75
CA ASP A 82 18.42 3.81 21.31
C ASP A 82 18.24 5.08 20.44
N GLY A 83 17.57 4.97 19.28
CA GLY A 83 17.43 6.05 18.32
C GLY A 83 18.68 6.36 17.50
N ARG A 84 19.73 5.52 17.59
CA ARG A 84 20.98 5.60 16.79
C ARG A 84 20.76 5.01 15.39
N ASN A 85 19.78 5.57 14.67
CA ASN A 85 19.30 5.05 13.37
C ASN A 85 20.39 4.93 12.30
N LEU A 86 21.34 5.87 12.24
CA LEU A 86 22.43 5.82 11.26
C LEU A 86 23.37 4.63 11.52
N GLU A 87 23.69 4.38 12.80
CA GLU A 87 24.53 3.24 13.19
C GLU A 87 23.79 1.93 12.97
N ALA A 88 22.51 1.87 13.34
CA ALA A 88 21.66 0.70 13.10
C ALA A 88 21.58 0.35 11.61
N ALA A 89 21.31 1.32 10.73
CA ALA A 89 21.28 1.11 9.29
C ALA A 89 22.63 0.63 8.75
N ALA A 90 23.74 1.24 9.20
CA ALA A 90 25.08 0.84 8.77
C ALA A 90 25.44 -0.59 9.21
N LEU A 91 25.12 -0.97 10.45
CA LEU A 91 25.31 -2.33 10.96
C LEU A 91 24.42 -3.33 10.19
N ALA A 92 23.15 -3.02 10.01
CA ALA A 92 22.20 -3.82 9.26
C ALA A 92 22.64 -4.06 7.81
N LYS A 93 23.09 -3.00 7.11
CA LYS A 93 23.65 -3.09 5.75
C LYS A 93 24.87 -4.01 5.69
N ARG A 94 25.77 -3.91 6.67
CA ARG A 94 26.94 -4.81 6.78
C ARG A 94 26.53 -6.25 7.08
N LEU A 95 25.48 -6.47 7.84
CA LEU A 95 24.93 -7.80 8.15
C LEU A 95 24.23 -8.42 6.93
N ALA A 96 23.60 -7.60 6.10
CA ALA A 96 22.97 -8.05 4.86
C ALA A 96 23.97 -8.45 3.77
N GLN A 97 25.16 -7.82 3.72
CA GLN A 97 26.18 -8.18 2.74
C GLN A 97 26.70 -9.62 2.96
N GLU A 98 26.84 -10.37 1.87
CA GLU A 98 27.49 -11.67 1.90
C GLU A 98 28.95 -11.52 2.32
N ASN A 99 29.34 -12.20 3.40
CA ASN A 99 30.71 -12.17 3.85
C ASN A 99 31.60 -12.85 2.79
N LYS A 100 32.42 -12.07 2.06
CA LYS A 100 33.36 -12.61 1.06
C LYS A 100 34.27 -13.70 1.64
N ALA A 101 34.57 -13.66 2.93
CA ALA A 101 35.32 -14.71 3.62
C ALA A 101 34.54 -16.03 3.70
N SER A 102 33.22 -15.98 3.93
CA SER A 102 32.37 -17.18 3.92
C SER A 102 32.22 -17.74 2.50
N LEU A 103 32.15 -16.88 1.47
CA LEU A 103 32.19 -17.30 0.07
C LEU A 103 33.53 -17.97 -0.32
N ARG A 104 34.67 -17.39 0.12
CA ARG A 104 36.00 -17.98 -0.10
C ARG A 104 36.16 -19.31 0.63
N ARG A 105 35.69 -19.41 1.88
CA ARG A 105 35.73 -20.68 2.64
C ARG A 105 34.80 -21.73 2.01
N ARG A 106 33.60 -21.36 1.56
CA ARG A 106 32.65 -22.26 0.87
C ARG A 106 33.19 -22.76 -0.47
N SER A 107 33.78 -21.87 -1.28
CA SER A 107 34.45 -22.24 -2.53
C SER A 107 35.71 -23.08 -2.30
N TRP A 108 36.44 -22.86 -1.20
CA TRP A 108 37.57 -23.70 -0.83
C TRP A 108 37.15 -25.07 -0.33
N GLN A 109 36.13 -25.16 0.53
CA GLN A 109 35.56 -26.43 1.00
C GLN A 109 34.94 -27.23 -0.15
N THR A 110 34.27 -26.59 -1.12
CA THR A 110 33.81 -27.29 -2.32
C THR A 110 34.97 -27.77 -3.18
N ARG A 111 36.06 -27.00 -3.33
CA ARG A 111 37.24 -27.46 -4.08
C ARG A 111 38.03 -28.59 -3.41
N THR A 112 38.11 -28.60 -2.08
CA THR A 112 39.02 -29.50 -1.34
C THR A 112 38.36 -30.76 -0.80
N ARG A 113 37.04 -30.78 -0.63
CA ARG A 113 36.32 -32.03 -0.31
C ARG A 113 36.28 -32.94 -1.53
N GLY A 114 36.99 -34.07 -1.46
CA GLY A 114 37.00 -35.10 -2.49
C GLY A 114 35.60 -35.67 -2.74
N LEU A 115 35.37 -36.23 -3.94
CA LEU A 115 34.10 -36.84 -4.36
C LEU A 115 33.55 -37.86 -3.33
N SER A 116 34.42 -38.56 -2.60
CA SER A 116 34.04 -39.49 -1.54
C SER A 116 33.43 -38.80 -0.31
N GLU A 117 33.98 -37.68 0.16
CA GLU A 117 33.37 -36.94 1.28
C GLU A 117 32.01 -36.37 0.91
N ARG A 118 31.81 -35.94 -0.34
CA ARG A 118 30.51 -35.42 -0.81
C ARG A 118 29.42 -36.49 -0.85
N LEU A 119 29.76 -37.76 -1.06
CA LEU A 119 28.79 -38.86 -1.12
C LEU A 119 28.53 -39.52 0.25
N PHE A 120 29.48 -39.44 1.19
CA PHE A 120 29.36 -40.09 2.50
C PHE A 120 29.06 -39.13 3.66
N PHE A 121 29.27 -37.81 3.53
CA PHE A 121 28.67 -36.82 4.45
C PHE A 121 27.21 -36.59 4.08
N ARG A 122 26.38 -37.62 4.32
CA ARG A 122 24.95 -37.43 4.50
C ARG A 122 24.80 -36.66 5.82
N GLU A 123 24.20 -35.48 5.75
CA GLU A 123 23.96 -34.54 6.86
C GLU A 123 23.22 -35.22 8.03
N SER A 124 23.91 -35.99 8.86
CA SER A 124 23.32 -36.67 10.01
C SER A 124 23.55 -35.93 11.32
N SER A 125 24.14 -34.73 11.27
CA SER A 125 24.33 -33.90 12.46
C SER A 125 23.64 -32.54 12.28
N PRO A 126 22.36 -32.40 12.67
CA PRO A 126 21.61 -31.15 12.54
C PRO A 126 22.19 -29.99 13.35
N LEU A 127 23.16 -30.24 14.24
CA LEU A 127 23.78 -29.24 15.11
C LEU A 127 25.15 -28.74 14.61
N ALA A 128 25.80 -29.42 13.66
CA ALA A 128 27.10 -28.99 13.13
C ALA A 128 27.00 -28.06 11.91
N GLY A 129 25.80 -27.90 11.34
CA GLY A 129 25.55 -27.07 10.16
C GLY A 129 25.47 -25.57 10.42
N TRP A 130 25.39 -25.13 11.68
CA TRP A 130 25.07 -23.75 12.03
C TRP A 130 26.27 -22.83 12.25
N VAL A 131 27.48 -23.39 12.44
CA VAL A 131 28.63 -22.59 12.90
C VAL A 131 29.45 -22.01 11.74
N ASP A 132 29.26 -22.46 10.49
CA ASP A 132 30.17 -22.07 9.39
C ASP A 132 29.51 -21.95 8.00
N SER A 133 28.18 -22.12 7.91
CA SER A 133 27.44 -21.83 6.69
C SER A 133 27.22 -20.33 6.59
N GLY A 134 27.61 -19.70 5.48
CA GLY A 134 27.36 -18.27 5.25
C GLY A 134 25.92 -17.85 5.58
N ARG A 135 25.75 -16.56 5.93
CA ARG A 135 24.46 -15.99 6.38
C ARG A 135 23.32 -16.45 5.48
N SER A 136 22.28 -17.01 6.08
CA SER A 136 21.13 -17.50 5.33
C SER A 136 20.41 -16.34 4.63
N ARG A 137 19.74 -16.61 3.52
CA ARG A 137 18.92 -15.60 2.82
C ARG A 137 17.89 -14.95 3.75
N VAL A 138 17.34 -15.73 4.69
CA VAL A 138 16.41 -15.24 5.72
C VAL A 138 17.08 -14.23 6.66
N GLN A 139 18.31 -14.51 7.10
CA GLN A 139 19.10 -13.57 7.90
C GLN A 139 19.41 -12.29 7.12
N GLN A 140 19.84 -12.41 5.87
CA GLN A 140 20.11 -11.23 5.03
C GLN A 140 18.86 -10.38 4.82
N SER A 141 17.71 -11.00 4.57
CA SER A 141 16.42 -10.33 4.47
C SER A 141 16.02 -9.63 5.77
N ALA A 142 16.17 -10.27 6.93
CA ALA A 142 15.90 -9.66 8.23
C ALA A 142 16.80 -8.44 8.50
N ALA A 143 18.09 -8.53 8.17
CA ALA A 143 19.01 -7.40 8.26
C ALA A 143 18.61 -6.25 7.32
N ARG A 144 18.24 -6.54 6.06
CA ARG A 144 17.73 -5.52 5.13
C ARG A 144 16.43 -4.87 5.62
N ASN A 145 15.56 -5.65 6.25
CA ASN A 145 14.33 -5.11 6.83
C ASN A 145 14.61 -4.11 7.96
N LEU A 146 15.58 -4.41 8.82
CA LEU A 146 16.03 -3.49 9.87
C LEU A 146 16.73 -2.25 9.29
N GLU A 147 17.50 -2.40 8.22
CA GLU A 147 18.09 -1.28 7.47
C GLU A 147 16.99 -0.33 6.96
N GLY A 148 15.93 -0.87 6.37
CA GLY A 148 14.78 -0.09 5.89
C GLY A 148 14.07 0.67 7.02
N LEU A 149 13.79 0.01 8.14
CA LEU A 149 13.19 0.64 9.33
C LEU A 149 14.05 1.79 9.88
N ALA A 150 15.36 1.60 9.94
CA ALA A 150 16.30 2.62 10.41
C ALA A 150 16.37 3.83 9.45
N HIS A 151 16.32 3.59 8.13
CA HIS A 151 16.25 4.67 7.14
C HIS A 151 14.92 5.44 7.20
N HIS A 152 13.80 4.72 7.35
CA HIS A 152 12.47 5.31 7.49
C HIS A 152 12.38 6.24 8.71
N LYS A 153 12.85 5.79 9.88
CA LYS A 153 12.89 6.63 11.10
C LYS A 153 13.78 7.88 10.98
N ARG A 154 14.74 7.88 10.05
CA ARG A 154 15.59 9.04 9.75
C ARG A 154 14.96 9.98 8.71
N GLY A 155 13.84 9.61 8.10
CA GLY A 155 13.23 10.33 6.98
C GLY A 155 13.93 10.11 5.63
N ALA A 156 14.80 9.10 5.51
CA ALA A 156 15.44 8.76 4.24
C ALA A 156 14.59 7.72 3.48
N LEU A 157 13.49 8.19 2.86
CA LEU A 157 12.45 7.34 2.29
C LEU A 157 12.95 6.45 1.13
N GLU A 158 13.67 7.02 0.15
CA GLU A 158 14.22 6.25 -0.99
C GLU A 158 15.14 5.11 -0.53
N ALA A 159 16.03 5.40 0.44
CA ALA A 159 16.93 4.39 0.99
C ALA A 159 16.18 3.31 1.80
N ALA A 160 15.05 3.67 2.42
CA ALA A 160 14.20 2.71 3.13
C ALA A 160 13.50 1.78 2.14
N GLU A 161 12.94 2.34 1.06
CA GLU A 161 12.29 1.61 -0.02
C GLU A 161 13.26 0.61 -0.68
N GLU A 162 14.45 1.07 -1.09
CA GLU A 162 15.49 0.21 -1.67
C GLU A 162 15.86 -0.96 -0.74
N ALA A 163 16.00 -0.69 0.56
CA ALA A 163 16.34 -1.71 1.55
C ALA A 163 15.21 -2.74 1.72
N TRP A 164 13.95 -2.31 1.75
CA TRP A 164 12.80 -3.23 1.85
C TRP A 164 12.55 -4.00 0.55
N GLN A 165 12.70 -3.39 -0.62
CA GLN A 165 12.67 -4.11 -1.90
C GLN A 165 13.76 -5.20 -1.94
N ALA A 166 14.97 -4.88 -1.49
CA ALA A 166 16.04 -5.87 -1.36
C ALA A 166 15.72 -6.97 -0.33
N ALA A 167 15.10 -6.62 0.81
CA ALA A 167 14.65 -7.59 1.81
C ALA A 167 13.60 -8.56 1.25
N ARG A 168 12.64 -8.04 0.48
CA ARG A 168 11.58 -8.78 -0.22
C ARG A 168 12.16 -9.73 -1.27
N ALA A 169 13.15 -9.28 -2.06
CA ALA A 169 13.79 -10.11 -3.08
C ALA A 169 14.63 -11.27 -2.51
N LEU A 170 15.15 -11.14 -1.29
CA LEU A 170 16.07 -12.12 -0.70
C LEU A 170 15.37 -13.35 -0.09
N ALA A 171 14.21 -13.16 0.55
CA ALA A 171 13.52 -14.23 1.27
C ALA A 171 12.10 -14.47 0.74
N THR A 172 11.63 -15.71 0.88
CA THR A 172 10.21 -16.03 0.72
C THR A 172 9.56 -16.19 2.10
N GLY A 173 8.23 -16.10 2.16
CA GLY A 173 7.48 -16.24 3.41
C GLY A 173 7.72 -15.07 4.36
N ARG A 174 7.92 -15.35 5.66
CA ARG A 174 7.87 -14.32 6.73
C ARG A 174 8.81 -13.12 6.56
N GLY A 175 10.02 -13.33 6.03
CA GLY A 175 10.96 -12.23 5.77
C GLY A 175 10.46 -11.26 4.70
N SER A 176 9.87 -11.80 3.63
CA SER A 176 9.21 -11.02 2.58
C SER A 176 8.03 -10.23 3.13
N LEU A 177 7.23 -10.85 4.00
CA LEU A 177 6.02 -10.23 4.54
C LEU A 177 6.32 -9.00 5.40
N ALA A 178 7.39 -9.06 6.23
CA ALA A 178 7.80 -7.90 7.02
C ALA A 178 8.27 -6.73 6.15
N ALA A 179 8.89 -7.02 5.00
CA ALA A 179 9.28 -6.00 4.03
C ALA A 179 8.06 -5.41 3.28
N CYS A 180 7.06 -6.24 2.94
CA CYS A 180 5.79 -5.76 2.38
C CYS A 180 5.05 -4.83 3.35
N ASP A 181 5.08 -5.13 4.67
CA ASP A 181 4.52 -4.24 5.70
C ASP A 181 5.21 -2.87 5.66
N GLY A 182 6.55 -2.84 5.58
CA GLY A 182 7.34 -1.61 5.49
C GLY A 182 7.06 -0.78 4.23
N LEU A 183 7.05 -1.44 3.07
CA LEU A 183 6.74 -0.78 1.78
C LEU A 183 5.32 -0.20 1.76
N GLY A 184 4.33 -1.00 2.17
CA GLY A 184 2.94 -0.54 2.20
C GLY A 184 2.71 0.63 3.15
N LEU A 185 3.44 0.70 4.27
CA LEU A 185 3.39 1.86 5.17
C LEU A 185 4.07 3.10 4.58
N LEU A 186 5.20 2.94 3.89
CA LEU A 186 5.89 4.04 3.23
C LEU A 186 5.03 4.66 2.12
N ASP A 187 4.41 3.82 1.28
CA ASP A 187 3.52 4.28 0.22
C ASP A 187 2.26 4.94 0.78
N LEU A 188 1.73 4.44 1.89
CA LEU A 188 0.61 5.06 2.59
C LEU A 188 0.97 6.44 3.15
N GLU A 189 2.15 6.60 3.74
CA GLU A 189 2.63 7.91 4.22
C GLU A 189 2.85 8.90 3.06
N LEU A 190 3.34 8.43 1.91
CA LEU A 190 3.45 9.25 0.71
C LEU A 190 2.07 9.64 0.17
N ALA A 191 1.13 8.70 0.15
CA ALA A 191 -0.24 8.94 -0.30
C ALA A 191 -0.97 9.96 0.57
N GLU A 192 -0.85 9.88 1.90
CA GLU A 192 -1.46 10.88 2.80
C GLU A 192 -0.81 12.26 2.62
N LYS A 193 0.51 12.34 2.37
CA LYS A 193 1.16 13.63 2.03
C LYS A 193 0.62 14.25 0.74
N HIS A 194 0.39 13.43 -0.29
CA HIS A 194 -0.24 13.91 -1.53
C HIS A 194 -1.70 14.27 -1.32
N PHE A 195 -2.43 13.50 -0.52
CA PHE A 195 -3.82 13.75 -0.16
C PHE A 195 -3.99 15.09 0.58
N GLU A 196 -3.09 15.42 1.50
CA GLU A 196 -3.09 16.70 2.21
C GLU A 196 -2.81 17.91 1.30
N GLN A 197 -2.15 17.71 0.16
CA GLN A 197 -1.87 18.77 -0.82
C GLN A 197 -3.09 19.11 -1.69
N ILE A 198 -4.12 18.25 -1.68
CA ILE A 198 -5.35 18.46 -2.46
C ILE A 198 -6.15 19.63 -1.85
N PRO A 199 -6.46 20.70 -2.61
CA PRO A 199 -7.13 21.88 -2.08
C PRO A 199 -8.53 21.57 -1.52
N GLU A 200 -9.27 20.68 -2.18
CA GLU A 200 -10.63 20.28 -1.77
C GLU A 200 -10.64 19.58 -0.40
N VAL A 201 -9.58 18.85 -0.06
CA VAL A 201 -9.41 18.22 1.25
C VAL A 201 -9.17 19.28 2.34
N GLN A 202 -8.51 20.39 2.01
CA GLN A 202 -8.29 21.52 2.91
C GLN A 202 -9.53 22.42 3.07
N GLY A 203 -10.66 22.06 2.44
CA GLY A 203 -11.87 22.90 2.40
C GLY A 203 -11.70 24.18 1.57
N LYS A 204 -10.68 24.20 0.69
CA LYS A 204 -10.46 25.25 -0.29
C LYS A 204 -11.08 24.81 -1.60
N SER A 205 -11.95 25.66 -2.12
CA SER A 205 -12.57 25.43 -3.43
C SER A 205 -11.73 26.09 -4.51
N ASN A 206 -11.58 25.42 -5.65
CA ASN A 206 -11.11 26.08 -6.88
C ASN A 206 -12.23 26.86 -7.58
N ASN A 207 -13.48 26.74 -7.09
CA ASN A 207 -14.60 27.52 -7.56
C ASN A 207 -14.48 28.99 -7.12
N PRO A 208 -14.44 29.95 -8.07
CA PRO A 208 -14.29 31.39 -7.79
C PRO A 208 -15.46 32.00 -7.02
N MET A 209 -16.62 31.34 -6.99
CA MET A 209 -17.82 31.82 -6.28
C MET A 209 -17.92 31.30 -4.85
N ALA A 210 -17.09 30.34 -4.44
CA ALA A 210 -17.14 29.78 -3.10
C ALA A 210 -16.35 30.64 -2.09
N PRO A 211 -16.80 30.73 -0.83
CA PRO A 211 -16.25 31.65 0.16
C PRO A 211 -14.79 31.38 0.55
N ASN A 212 -14.28 30.18 0.25
CA ASN A 212 -12.90 29.76 0.52
C ASN A 212 -12.09 29.59 -0.77
N PHE A 213 -12.40 30.37 -1.81
CA PHE A 213 -11.66 30.33 -3.07
C PHE A 213 -10.17 30.60 -2.85
N THR A 214 -9.34 29.66 -3.28
CA THR A 214 -7.91 29.91 -3.49
C THR A 214 -7.62 29.87 -4.97
N VAL A 215 -7.07 30.97 -5.48
CA VAL A 215 -6.50 31.00 -6.82
C VAL A 215 -5.41 29.92 -6.86
N PRO A 216 -5.54 28.87 -7.70
CA PRO A 216 -4.44 27.93 -7.88
C PRO A 216 -3.19 28.75 -8.25
N PRO A 217 -2.00 28.43 -7.69
CA PRO A 217 -0.80 29.19 -7.99
C PRO A 217 -0.69 29.27 -9.51
N ALA A 218 -0.80 30.49 -10.03
CA ALA A 218 -0.90 30.72 -11.46
C ALA A 218 0.23 29.93 -12.12
N SER A 219 -0.15 28.94 -12.92
CA SER A 219 0.75 28.29 -13.86
C SER A 219 1.47 29.42 -14.57
N THR A 220 2.74 29.60 -14.25
CA THR A 220 3.55 30.71 -14.74
C THR A 220 3.61 30.56 -16.25
N GLN A 221 2.68 31.24 -16.93
CA GLN A 221 2.62 31.34 -18.37
C GLN A 221 3.94 31.97 -18.82
N GLY A 222 4.91 31.15 -19.24
CA GLY A 222 6.19 31.71 -19.69
C GLY A 222 7.31 30.73 -20.02
N THR A 223 7.34 29.53 -19.47
CA THR A 223 8.36 28.52 -19.80
C THR A 223 7.65 27.20 -20.06
N GLY A 224 7.99 26.53 -21.17
CA GLY A 224 7.43 25.22 -21.55
C GLY A 224 7.88 24.08 -20.63
N GLU A 225 7.81 24.32 -19.32
CA GLU A 225 8.01 23.34 -18.26
C GLU A 225 6.70 22.56 -18.11
N GLU A 226 6.82 21.24 -18.16
CA GLU A 226 5.74 20.29 -17.95
C GLU A 226 4.87 20.72 -16.76
N GLU A 227 3.56 20.81 -16.98
CA GLU A 227 2.61 21.12 -15.93
C GLU A 227 2.80 20.12 -14.79
N PRO A 228 3.01 20.58 -13.53
CA PRO A 228 3.26 19.67 -12.43
C PRO A 228 2.08 18.68 -12.33
N PRO A 229 2.35 17.37 -12.17
CA PRO A 229 1.31 16.36 -12.14
C PRO A 229 0.25 16.65 -11.07
N ASP A 230 -1.02 16.44 -11.41
CA ASP A 230 -2.15 16.70 -10.51
C ASP A 230 -1.97 15.88 -9.20
N PRO A 231 -1.98 16.52 -8.02
CA PRO A 231 -1.81 15.83 -6.74
C PRO A 231 -2.86 14.73 -6.52
N LEU A 232 -4.06 14.83 -7.13
CA LEU A 232 -5.08 13.78 -7.06
C LEU A 232 -4.60 12.48 -7.69
N SER A 233 -3.99 12.57 -8.88
CA SER A 233 -3.45 11.41 -9.60
C SER A 233 -2.30 10.74 -8.84
N LEU A 234 -1.37 11.54 -8.31
CA LEU A 234 -0.25 11.05 -7.49
C LEU A 234 -0.72 10.36 -6.21
N ALA A 235 -1.72 10.95 -5.52
CA ALA A 235 -2.32 10.34 -4.34
C ALA A 235 -2.99 8.99 -4.67
N ARG A 236 -3.73 8.93 -5.79
CA ARG A 236 -4.38 7.69 -6.22
C ARG A 236 -3.36 6.59 -6.53
N GLU A 237 -2.30 6.90 -7.28
CA GLU A 237 -1.24 5.94 -7.61
C GLU A 237 -0.56 5.39 -6.36
N SER A 238 -0.20 6.25 -5.42
CA SER A 238 0.44 5.86 -4.16
C SER A 238 -0.47 5.03 -3.25
N TYR A 239 -1.76 5.36 -3.14
CA TYR A 239 -2.73 4.51 -2.42
C TYR A 239 -2.89 3.12 -3.06
N LEU A 240 -2.86 3.03 -4.40
CA LEU A 240 -2.91 1.75 -5.10
C LEU A 240 -1.65 0.91 -4.84
N ALA A 241 -0.46 1.51 -4.91
CA ALA A 241 0.80 0.86 -4.57
C ALA A 241 0.80 0.33 -3.12
N ALA A 242 0.38 1.17 -2.17
CA ALA A 242 0.23 0.77 -0.77
C ALA A 242 -0.73 -0.42 -0.60
N ARG A 243 -1.88 -0.37 -1.28
CA ARG A 243 -2.87 -1.45 -1.26
C ARG A 243 -2.30 -2.76 -1.79
N GLU A 244 -1.53 -2.73 -2.87
CA GLU A 244 -0.93 -3.94 -3.45
C GLU A 244 -0.02 -4.67 -2.45
N HIS A 245 0.86 -3.94 -1.77
CA HIS A 245 1.76 -4.51 -0.77
C HIS A 245 1.02 -5.07 0.45
N LEU A 246 -0.01 -4.36 0.95
CA LEU A 246 -0.78 -4.80 2.10
C LEU A 246 -1.73 -5.97 1.77
N VAL A 247 -2.27 -6.04 0.56
CA VAL A 247 -3.07 -7.20 0.11
C VAL A 247 -2.18 -8.43 -0.03
N GLU A 248 -0.96 -8.28 -0.57
CA GLU A 248 0.02 -9.38 -0.61
C GLU A 248 0.31 -9.93 0.79
N ARG A 249 0.39 -9.05 1.80
CA ARG A 249 0.52 -9.45 3.20
C ARG A 249 -0.69 -10.25 3.69
N LEU A 250 -1.91 -9.76 3.46
CA LEU A 250 -3.15 -10.40 3.92
C LEU A 250 -3.42 -11.74 3.25
N ARG A 251 -2.96 -11.94 2.01
CA ARG A 251 -3.01 -13.25 1.34
C ARG A 251 -2.29 -14.34 2.14
N VAL A 252 -1.21 -13.97 2.83
CA VAL A 252 -0.46 -14.92 3.65
C VAL A 252 -0.94 -14.93 5.11
N ASP A 253 -1.31 -13.77 5.65
CA ASP A 253 -1.80 -13.64 7.03
C ASP A 253 -3.01 -12.71 7.13
N TRP A 254 -4.19 -13.25 6.84
CA TRP A 254 -5.47 -12.51 6.86
C TRP A 254 -5.89 -12.04 8.26
N ARG A 255 -5.26 -12.57 9.33
CA ARG A 255 -5.60 -12.23 10.72
C ARG A 255 -4.90 -10.98 11.22
N ASN A 256 -4.01 -10.38 10.43
CA ASN A 256 -3.31 -9.17 10.83
C ASN A 256 -4.26 -7.96 10.86
N GLU A 257 -4.72 -7.60 12.06
CA GLU A 257 -5.67 -6.51 12.30
C GLU A 257 -5.14 -5.14 11.84
N ALA A 258 -3.85 -4.86 12.07
CA ALA A 258 -3.24 -3.59 11.65
C ALA A 258 -3.23 -3.45 10.12
N THR A 259 -2.83 -4.50 9.41
CA THR A 259 -2.85 -4.51 7.93
C THR A 259 -4.27 -4.35 7.39
N ARG A 260 -5.27 -4.98 8.02
CA ARG A 260 -6.68 -4.82 7.64
C ARG A 260 -7.16 -3.38 7.83
N ALA A 261 -6.90 -2.79 8.99
CA ALA A 261 -7.26 -1.40 9.27
C ALA A 261 -6.65 -0.43 8.25
N ASN A 262 -5.39 -0.65 7.86
CA ASN A 262 -4.74 0.16 6.83
C ASN A 262 -5.40 -0.01 5.46
N VAL A 263 -5.77 -1.23 5.06
CA VAL A 263 -6.47 -1.47 3.78
C VAL A 263 -7.86 -0.80 3.79
N GLU A 264 -8.59 -0.87 4.90
CA GLU A 264 -9.89 -0.20 5.05
C GLU A 264 -9.76 1.34 4.98
N LEU A 265 -8.71 1.91 5.57
CA LEU A 265 -8.38 3.33 5.44
C LEU A 265 -8.12 3.68 3.97
N ILE A 266 -7.27 2.92 3.27
CA ILE A 266 -6.97 3.14 1.86
C ILE A 266 -8.24 3.10 1.00
N GLN A 267 -9.14 2.15 1.24
CA GLN A 267 -10.40 2.07 0.51
C GLN A 267 -11.27 3.32 0.71
N LYS A 268 -11.37 3.82 1.96
CA LYS A 268 -12.09 5.07 2.26
C LYS A 268 -11.45 6.27 1.57
N ARG A 269 -10.12 6.35 1.55
CA ARG A 269 -9.38 7.42 0.88
C ARG A 269 -9.55 7.41 -0.63
N LEU A 270 -9.47 6.23 -1.26
CA LEU A 270 -9.72 6.08 -2.68
C LEU A 270 -11.15 6.49 -3.05
N HIS A 271 -12.14 6.10 -2.26
CA HIS A 271 -13.52 6.55 -2.47
C HIS A 271 -13.64 8.07 -2.37
N ARG A 272 -13.00 8.69 -1.38
CA ARG A 272 -12.99 10.16 -1.25
C ARG A 272 -12.30 10.85 -2.42
N LEU A 273 -11.24 10.27 -2.99
CA LEU A 273 -10.61 10.78 -4.21
C LEU A 273 -11.54 10.72 -5.41
N ASP A 274 -12.32 9.63 -5.54
CA ASP A 274 -13.32 9.48 -6.60
C ASP A 274 -14.46 10.50 -6.47
N GLU A 275 -14.89 10.80 -5.24
CA GLU A 275 -15.86 11.87 -4.96
C GLU A 275 -15.33 13.24 -5.38
N ILE A 276 -14.07 13.57 -5.03
CA ILE A 276 -13.45 14.85 -5.42
C ILE A 276 -13.34 14.96 -6.94
N GLU A 277 -12.97 13.87 -7.63
CA GLU A 277 -12.93 13.86 -9.09
C GLU A 277 -14.33 14.05 -9.70
N ALA A 278 -15.37 13.47 -9.10
CA ALA A 278 -16.75 13.67 -9.53
C ALA A 278 -17.25 15.11 -9.27
N GLU A 279 -16.89 15.72 -8.13
CA GLU A 279 -17.15 17.11 -7.79
C GLU A 279 -16.53 18.06 -8.85
N ARG A 280 -15.23 17.87 -9.17
CA ARG A 280 -14.55 18.64 -10.23
C ARG A 280 -15.26 18.55 -11.59
N ARG A 281 -15.67 17.34 -11.99
CA ARG A 281 -16.40 17.13 -13.27
C ARG A 281 -17.77 17.79 -13.29
N GLN A 282 -18.46 17.88 -12.15
CA GLN A 282 -19.76 18.55 -12.05
C GLN A 282 -19.61 20.08 -12.12
N GLU A 283 -18.61 20.64 -11.45
CA GLU A 283 -18.30 22.08 -11.51
C GLU A 283 -17.94 22.51 -12.94
N ASP A 284 -17.03 21.79 -13.61
CA ASP A 284 -16.65 22.06 -15.00
C ASP A 284 -17.85 21.95 -15.98
N GLY A 285 -18.78 21.04 -15.69
CA GLY A 285 -20.01 20.87 -16.47
C GLY A 285 -21.01 22.01 -16.28
N GLN A 286 -21.11 22.55 -15.07
CA GLN A 286 -22.02 23.64 -14.73
C GLN A 286 -21.53 24.98 -15.29
N GLU A 287 -20.22 25.26 -15.21
CA GLU A 287 -19.62 26.46 -15.82
C GLU A 287 -19.86 26.50 -17.34
N ARG A 288 -19.71 25.37 -18.04
CA ARG A 288 -19.98 25.30 -19.50
C ARG A 288 -21.45 25.51 -19.85
N SER A 289 -22.38 25.14 -18.97
CA SER A 289 -23.81 25.32 -19.20
C SER A 289 -24.23 26.77 -18.98
N ASP A 290 -23.65 27.46 -18.00
CA ASP A 290 -23.93 28.88 -17.75
C ASP A 290 -23.34 29.81 -18.83
N ASP A 291 -22.14 29.49 -19.36
CA ASP A 291 -21.51 30.27 -20.44
C ASP A 291 -22.29 30.14 -21.78
N GLN A 292 -22.87 28.97 -22.08
CA GLN A 292 -23.76 28.80 -23.25
C GLN A 292 -25.13 29.49 -23.07
N SER A 293 -25.57 29.68 -21.83
CA SER A 293 -26.83 30.35 -21.54
C SER A 293 -26.73 31.86 -21.68
N GLN A 294 -25.55 32.46 -21.42
CA GLN A 294 -25.34 33.90 -21.55
C GLN A 294 -25.07 34.37 -22.99
N ASP A 295 -24.52 33.52 -23.87
CA ASP A 295 -24.31 33.88 -25.29
C ASP A 295 -25.59 33.71 -26.15
N SER A 296 -26.66 33.12 -25.57
CA SER A 296 -27.94 32.91 -26.25
C SER A 296 -28.98 34.01 -25.97
N GLU A 297 -28.76 34.90 -24.99
CA GLU A 297 -29.69 36.00 -24.66
C GLU A 297 -29.29 37.36 -25.26
N ALA A 298 -28.22 37.42 -26.06
CA ALA A 298 -27.77 38.68 -26.69
C ALA A 298 -28.36 38.95 -28.09
N GLU A 299 -29.13 38.04 -28.70
CA GLU A 299 -29.64 38.21 -30.08
C GLU A 299 -31.15 38.26 -30.29
N ASP A 300 -32.02 38.17 -29.26
CA ASP A 300 -33.47 38.20 -29.55
C ASP A 300 -34.36 38.82 -28.47
N SER A 301 -34.38 40.17 -28.39
CA SER A 301 -35.61 40.90 -28.01
C SER A 301 -35.47 42.39 -28.23
N ASN A 302 -35.72 42.79 -29.49
CA ASN A 302 -36.15 44.13 -29.81
C ASN A 302 -37.42 44.02 -30.65
N ASP A 303 -38.52 43.54 -30.07
CA ASP A 303 -39.84 43.84 -30.64
C ASP A 303 -40.99 43.82 -29.62
N SER A 304 -41.66 44.96 -29.58
CA SER A 304 -43.06 45.22 -29.27
C SER A 304 -43.65 44.98 -27.87
N SER A 305 -43.99 46.11 -27.27
CA SER A 305 -45.08 46.39 -26.34
C SER A 305 -46.38 45.60 -26.61
N ASP A 306 -47.05 45.14 -25.55
CA ASP A 306 -48.48 45.44 -25.34
C ASP A 306 -48.93 45.16 -23.88
N GLU A 307 -49.90 45.93 -23.44
CA GLU A 307 -50.39 46.07 -22.07
C GLU A 307 -51.34 44.95 -21.60
N GLY A 308 -51.35 44.72 -20.28
CA GLY A 308 -52.61 44.53 -19.53
C GLY A 308 -53.01 43.09 -19.19
N SER A 309 -53.01 42.76 -17.90
CA SER A 309 -54.25 42.58 -17.13
C SER A 309 -53.95 41.97 -15.75
N GLU A 310 -54.44 42.67 -14.74
CA GLU A 310 -54.65 42.21 -13.37
C GLU A 310 -55.57 40.96 -13.35
N ASN A 311 -55.38 40.02 -12.40
CA ASN A 311 -56.31 39.78 -11.27
C ASN A 311 -56.13 38.39 -10.58
N SER A 312 -56.38 38.38 -9.26
CA SER A 312 -56.76 37.27 -8.33
C SER A 312 -55.66 36.31 -7.84
N GLU A 313 -55.17 36.40 -6.58
CA GLU A 313 -55.79 36.08 -5.25
C GLU A 313 -55.98 34.58 -4.95
N ASP A 314 -55.16 34.11 -3.99
CA ASP A 314 -55.34 33.13 -2.90
C ASP A 314 -56.12 31.79 -3.11
N GLU A 315 -55.45 30.66 -2.83
CA GLU A 315 -55.51 30.00 -1.49
C GLU A 315 -54.49 28.83 -1.35
N PRO A 316 -54.03 28.52 -0.12
CA PRO A 316 -53.04 27.48 0.20
C PRO A 316 -53.69 26.17 0.70
N GLN A 317 -53.01 25.03 0.50
CA GLN A 317 -53.23 23.82 1.31
C GLN A 317 -51.91 23.15 1.70
N GLU A 318 -51.63 23.20 3.01
CA GLU A 318 -50.76 22.27 3.73
C GLU A 318 -51.36 20.86 3.73
N SER A 319 -50.54 19.81 3.60
CA SER A 319 -50.38 18.78 4.65
C SER A 319 -49.42 17.66 4.22
N ASP A 320 -48.31 17.60 4.93
CA ASP A 320 -47.68 16.43 5.55
C ASP A 320 -48.08 15.02 5.05
N GLN A 321 -47.08 14.31 4.52
CA GLN A 321 -46.84 12.94 4.96
C GLN A 321 -45.38 12.52 4.74
N GLN A 322 -44.65 12.48 5.85
CA GLN A 322 -43.42 11.72 6.05
C GLN A 322 -43.60 10.26 5.62
N LYS A 323 -42.60 9.70 4.94
CA LYS A 323 -42.13 8.34 5.21
C LYS A 323 -40.69 8.14 4.75
N GLU A 324 -39.84 8.02 5.76
CA GLU A 324 -38.50 7.46 5.72
C GLU A 324 -38.51 6.10 5.00
N SER A 325 -37.48 5.85 4.20
CA SER A 325 -36.95 4.51 4.01
C SER A 325 -35.45 4.63 3.85
N GLU A 326 -34.74 4.43 4.95
CA GLU A 326 -33.39 3.88 4.96
C GLU A 326 -33.37 2.60 4.12
N GLY A 327 -32.31 2.44 3.34
CA GLY A 327 -32.12 1.34 2.42
C GLY A 327 -30.67 1.32 1.94
N ASP A 328 -29.79 1.01 2.88
CA ASP A 328 -28.42 0.56 2.66
C ASP A 328 -28.37 -0.60 1.63
N PRO A 329 -27.32 -0.66 0.79
CA PRO A 329 -26.69 -1.94 0.63
C PRO A 329 -25.16 -1.86 0.79
N GLU A 330 -24.69 -2.33 1.94
CA GLU A 330 -23.50 -3.16 2.04
C GLU A 330 -23.51 -4.27 0.98
N GLY A 331 -22.39 -4.45 0.29
CA GLY A 331 -22.20 -5.52 -0.69
C GLY A 331 -20.74 -5.75 -1.06
N GLU A 332 -19.99 -6.26 -0.07
CA GLU A 332 -18.86 -7.20 -0.17
C GLU A 332 -18.53 -7.74 -1.59
N GLY A 333 -17.29 -7.47 -2.00
CA GLY A 333 -16.60 -8.30 -2.99
C GLY A 333 -15.95 -9.53 -2.36
N ASP A 334 -16.03 -10.66 -3.07
CA ASP A 334 -14.96 -11.63 -3.44
C ASP A 334 -15.60 -12.98 -3.90
N PRO A 335 -14.87 -13.96 -4.49
CA PRO A 335 -13.51 -13.95 -5.04
C PRO A 335 -13.43 -14.51 -6.47
N GLN A 336 -12.42 -14.11 -7.24
CA GLN A 336 -12.05 -14.78 -8.49
C GLN A 336 -10.82 -15.67 -8.26
N GLU A 337 -11.08 -16.90 -7.81
CA GLU A 337 -10.17 -18.03 -8.00
C GLU A 337 -10.41 -18.60 -9.40
N ASN A 338 -9.37 -18.62 -10.24
CA ASN A 338 -9.24 -19.66 -11.26
C ASN A 338 -7.76 -19.87 -11.59
N GLU A 339 -7.18 -20.89 -10.97
CA GLU A 339 -5.95 -21.55 -11.43
C GLU A 339 -6.32 -22.80 -12.23
N GLU A 340 -5.47 -23.08 -13.23
CA GLU A 340 -5.24 -24.37 -13.90
C GLU A 340 -6.34 -24.90 -14.85
N ASP A 341 -6.05 -24.98 -16.15
CA ASP A 341 -5.25 -26.07 -16.72
C ASP A 341 -5.45 -26.11 -18.25
N SER A 342 -4.38 -26.11 -19.03
CA SER A 342 -4.29 -26.78 -20.35
C SER A 342 -2.91 -26.58 -20.98
N ASP A 343 -2.15 -27.67 -20.97
CA ASP A 343 -0.93 -27.93 -21.73
C ASP A 343 -1.10 -27.75 -23.26
N ASP A 344 0.03 -27.34 -23.87
CA ASP A 344 0.56 -27.39 -25.25
C ASP A 344 -0.04 -28.41 -26.26
N PRO A 345 0.08 -28.26 -27.61
CA PRO A 345 1.37 -28.03 -28.30
C PRO A 345 1.41 -27.11 -29.54
N GLU A 346 2.60 -26.52 -29.74
CA GLU A 346 3.32 -26.22 -31.00
C GLU A 346 2.55 -26.01 -32.32
N GLN A 347 2.69 -24.79 -32.89
CA GLN A 347 3.04 -24.60 -34.32
C GLN A 347 3.46 -23.15 -34.64
N GLN A 348 4.74 -22.97 -34.98
CA GLN A 348 5.20 -21.96 -35.95
C GLN A 348 4.71 -22.35 -37.37
N PRO A 349 4.47 -21.43 -38.32
CA PRO A 349 5.51 -20.49 -38.79
C PRO A 349 5.09 -19.10 -39.33
N GLU A 350 6.14 -18.29 -39.49
CA GLU A 350 6.45 -17.29 -40.54
C GLU A 350 5.67 -15.97 -40.74
N GLU A 351 6.53 -14.96 -40.94
CA GLU A 351 6.38 -13.57 -41.35
C GLU A 351 5.29 -13.24 -42.37
N GLY A 352 4.64 -12.09 -42.15
CA GLY A 352 3.75 -11.43 -43.11
C GLY A 352 3.52 -9.98 -42.71
N ASP A 353 4.27 -9.09 -43.36
CA ASP A 353 4.14 -7.63 -43.41
C ASP A 353 2.72 -7.23 -43.87
N GLY A 354 2.13 -6.17 -43.29
CA GLY A 354 0.82 -5.66 -43.74
C GLY A 354 0.08 -4.79 -42.72
N GLU A 355 0.24 -3.48 -42.87
CA GLU A 355 -0.61 -2.42 -42.32
C GLU A 355 -2.10 -2.67 -42.60
N GLU A 356 -2.95 -2.54 -41.58
CA GLU A 356 -4.18 -1.74 -41.62
C GLU A 356 -4.86 -1.77 -40.25
N GLN A 357 -5.00 -0.59 -39.64
CA GLN A 357 -5.86 -0.34 -38.49
C GLN A 357 -7.30 -0.68 -38.87
N ALA A 358 -7.77 -1.87 -38.49
CA ALA A 358 -9.20 -2.10 -38.38
C ALA A 358 -9.68 -1.44 -37.08
N GLU A 359 -10.38 -0.32 -37.21
CA GLU A 359 -11.23 0.21 -36.14
C GLU A 359 -12.06 -0.94 -35.56
N PRO A 360 -12.12 -1.12 -34.23
CA PRO A 360 -12.94 -2.16 -33.65
C PRO A 360 -14.40 -1.82 -33.94
N GLU A 361 -14.98 -2.44 -34.96
CA GLU A 361 -16.43 -2.45 -35.14
C GLU A 361 -17.04 -2.91 -33.82
N GLU A 362 -17.73 -2.00 -33.15
CA GLU A 362 -18.51 -2.28 -31.95
C GLU A 362 -19.49 -3.40 -32.29
N ARG A 363 -19.13 -4.63 -31.93
CA ARG A 363 -19.98 -5.80 -32.11
C ARG A 363 -21.19 -5.63 -31.22
N LEU A 364 -22.23 -5.00 -31.75
CA LEU A 364 -23.54 -4.94 -31.15
C LEU A 364 -24.03 -6.38 -30.97
N LEU A 365 -23.98 -6.86 -29.72
CA LEU A 365 -24.48 -8.18 -29.33
C LEU A 365 -25.87 -8.39 -29.92
N THR A 366 -26.04 -9.50 -30.62
CA THR A 366 -27.34 -9.87 -31.16
C THR A 366 -28.33 -10.08 -30.00
N LYS A 367 -29.62 -9.81 -30.22
CA LYS A 367 -30.64 -9.96 -29.17
C LYS A 367 -30.66 -11.37 -28.57
N GLU A 368 -30.31 -12.38 -29.35
CA GLU A 368 -30.19 -13.78 -28.91
C GLU A 368 -29.00 -13.98 -27.97
N GLU A 369 -27.86 -13.34 -28.23
CA GLU A 369 -26.68 -13.39 -27.36
C GLU A 369 -26.94 -12.64 -26.05
N GLN A 370 -27.62 -11.49 -26.09
CA GLN A 370 -28.05 -10.78 -24.89
C GLN A 370 -28.97 -11.66 -24.03
N GLN A 371 -29.93 -12.35 -24.65
CA GLN A 371 -30.84 -13.26 -23.94
C GLN A 371 -30.10 -14.46 -23.35
N ARG A 372 -29.12 -15.02 -24.07
CA ARG A 372 -28.27 -16.10 -23.56
C ARG A 372 -27.43 -15.69 -22.36
N LEU A 373 -26.89 -14.47 -22.36
CA LEU A 373 -26.14 -13.92 -21.22
C LEU A 373 -27.06 -13.71 -20.01
N LEU A 374 -28.26 -13.19 -20.21
CA LEU A 374 -29.25 -13.03 -19.13
C LEU A 374 -29.67 -14.38 -18.53
N ASP A 375 -29.91 -15.40 -19.36
CA ASP A 375 -30.21 -16.76 -18.89
C ASP A 375 -29.03 -17.37 -18.14
N GLN A 376 -27.80 -17.09 -18.57
CA GLN A 376 -26.59 -17.54 -17.88
C GLN A 376 -26.46 -16.87 -16.51
N LEU A 377 -26.66 -15.55 -16.42
CA LEU A 377 -26.66 -14.81 -15.14
C LEU A 377 -27.73 -15.35 -14.19
N ARG A 378 -28.93 -15.67 -14.69
CA ARG A 378 -30.00 -16.27 -13.89
C ARG A 378 -29.58 -17.61 -13.28
N ARG A 379 -28.94 -18.48 -14.06
CA ARG A 379 -28.42 -19.77 -13.58
C ARG A 379 -27.30 -19.60 -12.55
N HIS A 380 -26.45 -18.57 -12.69
CA HIS A 380 -25.42 -18.28 -11.69
C HIS A 380 -26.03 -17.79 -10.37
N ASN A 381 -27.07 -16.94 -10.43
CA ASN A 381 -27.79 -16.48 -9.25
C ASN A 381 -28.50 -17.63 -8.52
N GLU A 382 -29.19 -18.52 -9.25
CA GLU A 382 -29.82 -19.71 -8.68
C GLU A 382 -28.80 -20.62 -7.97
N LYS A 383 -27.63 -20.86 -8.58
CA LYS A 383 -26.54 -21.62 -7.95
C LYS A 383 -25.99 -20.93 -6.70
N GLY A 384 -25.88 -19.61 -6.72
CA GLY A 384 -25.46 -18.80 -5.58
C GLY A 384 -26.44 -18.92 -4.41
N GLU A 385 -27.75 -18.86 -4.68
CA GLU A 385 -28.80 -19.05 -3.68
C GLU A 385 -28.79 -20.46 -3.08
N GLU A 386 -28.64 -21.50 -3.91
CA GLU A 386 -28.51 -22.89 -3.44
C GLU A 386 -27.30 -23.07 -2.51
N LEU A 387 -26.17 -22.46 -2.82
CA LEU A 387 -24.97 -22.48 -1.97
C LEU A 387 -25.21 -21.76 -0.64
N ARG A 388 -25.81 -20.56 -0.67
CA ARG A 388 -26.17 -19.82 0.55
C ARG A 388 -27.14 -20.62 1.42
N GLU A 389 -28.15 -21.26 0.83
CA GLU A 389 -29.09 -22.10 1.57
C GLU A 389 -28.40 -23.33 2.17
N ARG A 390 -27.49 -23.97 1.43
CA ARG A 390 -26.69 -25.10 1.94
C ARG A 390 -25.82 -24.67 3.12
N LEU A 391 -25.15 -23.53 3.04
CA LEU A 391 -24.35 -22.98 4.14
C LEU A 391 -25.23 -22.60 5.34
N ALA A 392 -26.40 -22.00 5.12
CA ALA A 392 -27.36 -21.70 6.17
C ALA A 392 -27.84 -22.97 6.88
N ARG A 393 -28.15 -24.05 6.14
CA ARG A 393 -28.51 -25.37 6.70
C ARG A 393 -27.36 -26.00 7.49
N LEU A 394 -26.11 -25.84 7.05
CA LEU A 394 -24.95 -26.32 7.78
C LEU A 394 -24.75 -25.55 9.10
N ARG A 395 -24.86 -24.22 9.07
CA ARG A 395 -24.81 -23.37 10.28
C ARG A 395 -25.95 -23.70 11.25
N ALA A 396 -27.16 -23.94 10.74
CA ALA A 396 -28.31 -24.30 11.56
C ALA A 396 -28.20 -25.69 12.21
N ARG A 397 -27.42 -26.61 11.63
CA ARG A 397 -27.19 -27.97 12.16
C ARG A 397 -26.00 -28.08 13.11
N SER A 398 -25.12 -27.08 13.19
CA SER A 398 -23.84 -27.19 13.90
C SER A 398 -23.81 -26.59 15.31
N THR A 399 -24.96 -26.35 15.95
CA THR A 399 -24.99 -25.88 17.35
C THR A 399 -26.03 -26.62 18.16
N ASP A 400 -25.86 -27.92 18.35
CA ASP A 400 -26.17 -28.48 19.67
C ASP A 400 -25.12 -27.88 20.61
N LYS A 401 -25.53 -26.82 21.33
CA LYS A 401 -24.78 -26.24 22.44
C LYS A 401 -24.63 -27.32 23.51
N ASP A 402 -23.61 -28.16 23.37
CA ASP A 402 -22.99 -28.79 24.52
C ASP A 402 -22.26 -27.67 25.28
N TRP A 403 -22.84 -27.37 26.43
CA TRP A 403 -22.27 -26.61 27.54
C TRP A 403 -20.88 -27.10 27.90
#